data_AF-Q76FL6-F1
#
_entry.id   AF-Q76FL6-F1
#
_cell.length_a   1.000
_cell.length_b   1.000
_cell.length_c   1.000
_cell.angle_alpha   90.00
_cell.angle_beta   90.00
_cell.angle_gamma   90.00
#
_symmetry.space_group_name_H-M   'P 1'
#
loop_
_entity.id
_entity.type
_entity.pdbx_description
1 polymer ?
#
loop_
_entity_poly.entity_id
_entity_poly.type
_entity_poly.pdbx_seq_one_letter_code
_entity_poly.pdbx_strand_id
1 'polypeptide(L)'
;YQDGVMKKQVDGKDTVAHIFEYTTQLSVDATPQLVLPQADNPNNLVPVQIIFIVKAKNQKKINSHRWLFNAVGSMLNPEICVLIDAGTKPGHKSIYYLWEAFYNDRNLGGCCGEIHAMIQGGKKLLNPLVAA
;
A
#
# COMPACT_ATOMS: atom_id res chain seq x y z
N TYR A 1 10.34 15.79 -5.48
CA TYR A 1 10.20 16.79 -4.39
C TYR A 1 9.73 18.08 -5.03
N GLN A 2 8.58 18.61 -4.62
CA GLN A 2 8.05 19.89 -5.10
C GLN A 2 8.09 20.88 -3.95
N ASP A 3 8.85 21.96 -4.12
CA ASP A 3 9.02 22.95 -3.07
C ASP A 3 7.71 23.72 -2.81
N GLY A 4 7.48 24.08 -1.56
CA GLY A 4 6.32 24.89 -1.15
C GLY A 4 4.96 24.18 -1.08
N VAL A 5 4.83 22.93 -1.53
CA VAL A 5 3.57 22.15 -1.47
C VAL A 5 3.23 21.74 -0.03
N MET A 6 4.23 21.32 0.74
CA MET A 6 4.05 20.90 2.13
C MET A 6 3.96 22.13 3.04
N LYS A 7 2.76 22.46 3.54
CA LYS A 7 2.56 23.55 4.51
C LYS A 7 2.48 23.02 5.95
N LYS A 8 3.09 23.75 6.90
CA LYS A 8 3.03 23.45 8.34
C LYS A 8 1.68 23.83 8.96
N GLN A 9 1.09 24.93 8.49
CA GLN A 9 -0.22 25.42 8.91
C GLN A 9 -1.05 25.87 7.71
N VAL A 10 -2.36 25.72 7.83
CA VAL A 10 -3.37 26.23 6.90
C VAL A 10 -4.41 26.96 7.76
N ASP A 11 -4.67 28.24 7.47
CA ASP A 11 -5.60 29.10 8.22
C ASP A 11 -5.33 29.13 9.74
N GLY A 12 -4.05 29.19 10.12
CA GLY A 12 -3.61 29.22 11.52
C GLY A 12 -3.77 27.88 12.26
N LYS A 13 -4.25 26.82 11.60
CA LYS A 13 -4.36 25.47 12.16
C LYS A 13 -3.16 24.63 11.73
N ASP A 14 -2.64 23.82 12.66
CA ASP A 14 -1.60 22.84 12.37
C ASP A 14 -2.08 21.81 11.33
N THR A 15 -1.26 21.60 10.30
CA THR A 15 -1.51 20.54 9.33
C THR A 15 -1.43 19.18 10.03
N VAL A 16 -2.47 18.34 9.85
CA VAL A 16 -2.51 16.99 10.43
C VAL A 16 -1.81 15.97 9.52
N ALA A 17 -2.11 16.03 8.23
CA ALA A 17 -1.52 15.19 7.20
C ALA A 17 -1.55 15.90 5.84
N HIS A 18 -0.66 15.46 4.95
CA HIS A 18 -0.66 15.80 3.53
C HIS A 18 -1.10 14.56 2.75
N ILE A 19 -2.06 14.73 1.85
CA ILE A 19 -2.64 13.64 1.05
C ILE A 19 -2.38 13.99 -0.41
N PHE A 20 -1.86 13.01 -1.15
CA PHE A 20 -1.61 13.09 -2.57
C PHE A 20 -2.30 11.92 -3.24
N GLU A 21 -2.95 12.18 -4.36
CA GLU A 21 -3.75 11.20 -5.07
C GLU A 21 -3.33 11.16 -6.55
N TYR A 22 -3.24 9.97 -7.11
CA TYR A 22 -2.94 9.75 -8.51
C TYR A 22 -3.56 8.46 -9.03
N THR A 23 -4.43 8.56 -10.04
CA THR A 23 -5.02 7.41 -10.72
C THR A 23 -4.11 6.98 -11.88
N THR A 24 -3.55 5.78 -11.81
CA THR A 24 -2.72 5.27 -12.91
C THR A 24 -3.62 4.74 -14.02
N GLN A 25 -3.59 5.40 -15.19
CA GLN A 25 -4.22 4.88 -16.41
C GLN A 25 -3.25 4.02 -17.26
N LEU A 26 -1.99 3.95 -16.85
CA LEU A 26 -0.93 3.17 -17.49
C LEU A 26 -0.62 1.96 -16.63
N SER A 27 -0.61 0.78 -17.25
CA SER A 27 -0.14 -0.46 -16.62
C SER A 27 1.18 -0.88 -17.23
N VAL A 28 1.92 -1.74 -16.53
CA VAL A 28 3.21 -2.27 -17.01
C VAL A 28 3.14 -3.79 -17.03
N ASP A 29 3.51 -4.41 -18.14
CA ASP A 29 3.54 -5.87 -18.25
C ASP A 29 4.83 -6.48 -17.65
N ALA A 30 4.99 -7.80 -17.75
CA ALA A 30 6.18 -8.49 -17.25
C ALA A 30 7.48 -8.16 -18.03
N THR A 31 7.38 -7.49 -19.18
CA THR A 31 8.48 -7.05 -20.07
C THR A 31 8.76 -5.54 -19.98
N PRO A 32 8.48 -4.95 -18.82
CA PRO A 32 8.36 -3.51 -18.59
C PRO A 32 7.69 -2.63 -19.67
N GLN A 33 6.81 -3.16 -20.51
CA GLN A 33 6.15 -2.36 -21.54
C GLN A 33 4.90 -1.69 -21.01
N LEU A 34 4.66 -0.46 -21.46
CA LEU A 34 3.46 0.30 -21.13
C LEU A 34 2.25 -0.31 -21.83
N VAL A 35 1.28 -0.75 -21.04
CA VAL A 35 -0.03 -1.21 -21.49
C VAL A 35 -1.01 -0.04 -21.35
N LEU A 36 -1.44 0.48 -22.50
CA LEU A 36 -2.47 1.50 -22.60
C LEU A 36 -3.84 0.85 -22.73
N PRO A 37 -4.88 1.36 -22.06
CA PRO A 37 -6.24 0.92 -22.29
C PRO A 37 -6.64 1.22 -23.74
N GLN A 38 -7.28 0.26 -24.40
CA GLN A 38 -7.83 0.42 -25.75
C GLN A 38 -9.34 0.57 -25.67
N ALA A 39 -9.92 1.41 -26.54
CA ALA A 39 -11.37 1.50 -26.66
C ALA A 39 -11.96 0.11 -26.94
N ASP A 40 -13.03 -0.25 -26.22
CA ASP A 40 -13.79 -1.49 -26.36
C ASP A 40 -13.03 -2.81 -26.13
N ASN A 41 -11.85 -2.78 -25.49
CA ASN A 41 -11.14 -4.00 -25.11
C ASN A 41 -11.55 -4.49 -23.71
N PRO A 42 -12.22 -5.66 -23.58
CA PRO A 42 -12.63 -6.20 -22.28
C PRO A 42 -11.46 -6.65 -21.41
N ASN A 43 -10.27 -6.81 -21.99
CA ASN A 43 -9.03 -7.17 -21.28
C ASN A 43 -8.24 -5.94 -20.81
N ASN A 44 -8.81 -4.74 -20.88
CA ASN A 44 -8.20 -3.56 -20.28
C ASN A 44 -7.96 -3.80 -18.80
N LEU A 45 -6.76 -3.45 -18.34
CA LEU A 45 -6.42 -3.53 -16.93
C LEU A 45 -7.20 -2.47 -16.15
N VAL A 46 -7.68 -2.85 -14.96
CA VAL A 46 -8.42 -1.96 -14.08
C VAL A 46 -7.47 -0.86 -13.57
N PRO A 47 -7.83 0.43 -13.69
CA PRO A 47 -7.02 1.52 -13.16
C PRO A 47 -6.75 1.36 -11.67
N VAL A 48 -5.53 1.70 -11.24
CA VAL A 48 -5.15 1.68 -9.82
C VAL A 48 -5.16 3.10 -9.28
N GLN A 49 -5.95 3.32 -8.23
CA GLN A 49 -5.91 4.56 -7.45
C GLN A 49 -4.80 4.49 -6.42
N ILE A 50 -3.82 5.39 -6.53
CA ILE A 50 -2.74 5.52 -5.55
C ILE A 50 -3.05 6.71 -4.67
N ILE A 51 -3.05 6.49 -3.35
CA ILE A 51 -3.18 7.54 -2.34
C ILE A 51 -1.94 7.49 -1.45
N PHE A 52 -1.15 8.56 -1.46
CA PHE A 52 0.01 8.73 -0.60
C PHE A 52 -0.31 9.71 0.51
N ILE A 53 -0.14 9.27 1.77
CA ILE A 53 -0.48 10.06 2.96
C ILE A 53 0.73 10.18 3.87
N VAL A 54 1.08 11.41 4.22
CA VAL A 54 2.15 11.71 5.18
C VAL A 54 1.55 12.47 6.35
N LYS A 55 1.66 11.93 7.57
CA LYS A 55 1.28 12.65 8.78
C LYS A 55 2.35 13.67 9.17
N ALA A 56 1.93 14.86 9.56
CA ALA A 56 2.84 15.91 10.00
C ALA A 56 3.57 15.56 11.31
N LYS A 57 2.95 14.71 12.15
CA LYS A 57 3.52 14.25 13.43
C LYS A 57 3.56 12.71 13.43
N ASN A 58 4.72 12.16 13.80
CA ASN A 58 4.86 10.72 14.01
C ASN A 58 4.18 10.31 15.33
N GLN A 59 3.03 9.63 15.23
CA GLN A 59 2.25 9.14 16.36
C GLN A 59 2.28 7.61 16.50
N LYS A 60 3.28 6.95 15.89
CA LYS A 60 3.50 5.48 15.88
C LYS A 60 2.47 4.69 15.04
N LYS A 61 2.77 3.39 14.85
CA LYS A 61 2.05 2.45 13.95
C LYS A 61 0.55 2.34 14.26
N ILE A 62 0.18 2.12 15.52
CA ILE A 62 -1.23 1.90 15.92
C ILE A 62 -2.12 3.11 15.61
N ASN A 63 -1.61 4.32 15.85
CA ASN A 63 -2.32 5.54 15.53
C ASN A 63 -2.46 5.74 14.01
N SER A 64 -1.41 5.41 13.24
CA SER A 64 -1.49 5.47 11.77
C SER A 64 -2.55 4.52 11.21
N HIS A 65 -2.69 3.30 11.75
CA HIS A 65 -3.73 2.35 11.32
C HIS A 65 -5.12 2.88 11.66
N ARG A 66 -5.33 3.32 12.91
CA ARG A 66 -6.62 3.89 13.34
C ARG A 66 -7.00 5.11 12.49
N TRP A 67 -6.05 6.00 12.21
CA TRP A 67 -6.29 7.18 11.38
C TRP A 67 -6.66 6.77 9.95
N LEU A 68 -5.95 5.83 9.34
CA LEU A 68 -6.22 5.34 7.99
C LEU A 68 -7.63 4.75 7.88
N PHE A 69 -8.01 3.83 8.77
CA PHE A 69 -9.33 3.19 8.70
C PHE A 69 -10.47 4.13 9.06
N ASN A 70 -10.29 5.02 10.05
CA ASN A 70 -11.34 5.96 10.44
C ASN A 70 -11.55 7.09 9.42
N ALA A 71 -10.49 7.55 8.77
CA ALA A 71 -10.57 8.64 7.80
C ALA A 71 -10.78 8.11 6.37
N VAL A 72 -9.87 7.27 5.87
CA VAL A 72 -9.89 6.80 4.48
C VAL A 72 -10.82 5.61 4.31
N GLY A 73 -10.76 4.63 5.23
CA GLY A 73 -11.60 3.44 5.17
C GLY A 73 -13.09 3.77 5.18
N SER A 74 -13.50 4.75 6.00
CA SER A 74 -14.90 5.21 6.07
C SER A 74 -15.37 5.92 4.79
N MET A 75 -14.46 6.59 4.06
CA MET A 75 -14.78 7.26 2.79
C MET A 75 -14.83 6.29 1.61
N LEU A 76 -13.87 5.35 1.53
CA LEU A 76 -13.78 4.42 0.40
C LEU A 76 -14.69 3.19 0.55
N ASN A 77 -15.10 2.86 1.79
CA ASN A 77 -15.90 1.68 2.12
C ASN A 77 -15.40 0.39 1.41
N PRO A 78 -14.13 0.00 1.60
CA PRO A 78 -13.56 -1.15 0.89
C PRO A 78 -14.17 -2.47 1.38
N GLU A 79 -14.41 -3.40 0.47
CA GLU A 79 -14.86 -4.76 0.82
C GLU A 79 -13.77 -5.55 1.56
N ILE A 80 -12.52 -5.42 1.10
CA ILE A 80 -11.34 -6.11 1.65
C ILE A 80 -10.18 -5.12 1.76
N CYS A 81 -9.43 -5.19 2.85
CA CYS A 81 -8.19 -4.42 3.06
C CYS A 81 -7.01 -5.36 3.29
N VAL A 82 -5.97 -5.25 2.45
CA VAL A 82 -4.72 -6.01 2.62
C VAL A 82 -3.62 -5.06 3.13
N LEU A 83 -3.08 -5.35 4.31
CA LEU A 83 -1.99 -4.59 4.91
C LEU A 83 -0.63 -5.23 4.60
N ILE A 84 0.29 -4.44 4.07
CA ILE A 84 1.65 -4.89 3.73
C ILE A 84 2.65 -3.94 4.40
N ASP A 85 3.60 -4.50 5.15
CA ASP A 85 4.68 -3.71 5.75
C ASP A 85 5.62 -3.17 4.66
N ALA A 86 6.10 -1.94 4.86
CA ALA A 86 7.05 -1.31 3.94
C ALA A 86 8.33 -2.16 3.84
N GLY A 87 8.74 -2.49 2.62
CA GLY A 87 9.88 -3.36 2.36
C GLY A 87 9.54 -4.85 2.20
N THR A 88 8.28 -5.26 2.41
CA THR A 88 7.83 -6.63 2.14
C THR A 88 7.55 -6.82 0.65
N LYS A 89 8.14 -7.85 0.04
CA LYS A 89 7.85 -8.27 -1.33
C LYS A 89 6.71 -9.31 -1.31
N PRO A 90 5.53 -9.03 -1.88
CA PRO A 90 4.49 -10.04 -1.98
C PRO A 90 4.94 -11.20 -2.87
N GLY A 91 4.65 -12.44 -2.45
CA GLY A 91 4.78 -13.62 -3.28
C GLY A 91 3.79 -13.58 -4.45
N HIS A 92 4.08 -14.31 -5.53
CA HIS A 92 3.34 -14.25 -6.81
C HIS A 92 1.81 -14.32 -6.68
N LYS A 93 1.29 -15.15 -5.77
CA LYS A 93 -0.16 -15.29 -5.51
C LYS A 93 -0.60 -14.83 -4.11
N SER A 94 0.29 -14.18 -3.35
CA SER A 94 0.04 -13.88 -1.93
C SER A 94 -1.20 -12.99 -1.71
N ILE A 95 -1.34 -11.90 -2.47
CA ILE A 95 -2.51 -11.00 -2.39
C ILE A 95 -3.76 -11.71 -2.89
N TYR A 96 -3.65 -12.50 -3.97
CA TYR A 96 -4.76 -13.29 -4.51
C TYR A 96 -5.34 -14.26 -3.48
N TYR A 97 -4.49 -15.00 -2.76
CA TYR A 97 -4.98 -15.96 -1.75
C TYR A 97 -5.63 -15.27 -0.55
N LEU A 98 -5.16 -14.08 -0.15
CA LEU A 98 -5.84 -13.29 0.88
C LEU A 98 -7.24 -12.89 0.42
N TRP A 99 -7.37 -12.38 -0.81
CA TRP A 99 -8.66 -12.04 -1.39
C TRP A 99 -9.57 -13.26 -1.55
N GLU A 100 -9.05 -14.38 -2.07
CA GLU A 100 -9.79 -15.62 -2.30
C GLU A 100 -10.40 -16.18 -1.00
N ALA A 101 -9.70 -16.06 0.12
CA ALA A 101 -10.22 -16.47 1.43
C ALA A 101 -11.48 -15.68 1.82
N PHE A 102 -11.46 -14.34 1.68
CA PHE A 102 -12.64 -13.49 1.96
C PHE A 102 -13.75 -13.67 0.92
N TYR A 103 -13.41 -13.94 -0.34
CA TYR A 103 -14.40 -14.20 -1.39
C TYR A 103 -15.22 -15.46 -1.11
N ASN A 104 -14.56 -16.52 -0.60
CA ASN A 104 -15.19 -17.82 -0.38
C ASN A 104 -15.94 -17.93 0.96
N ASP A 105 -15.58 -17.15 1.98
CA ASP A 105 -16.25 -17.17 3.28
C ASP A 105 -16.68 -15.77 3.75
N ARG A 106 -17.99 -15.53 3.70
CA ARG A 106 -18.60 -14.26 4.12
C ARG A 106 -18.49 -13.99 5.63
N ASN A 107 -18.22 -15.01 6.45
CA ASN A 107 -18.07 -14.87 7.89
C ASN A 107 -16.60 -14.72 8.32
N LEU A 108 -15.66 -14.71 7.38
CA LEU A 108 -14.23 -14.57 7.67
C LEU A 108 -13.91 -13.14 8.13
N GLY A 109 -13.44 -13.00 9.37
CA GLY A 109 -13.03 -11.72 9.94
C GLY A 109 -11.57 -11.31 9.66
N GLY A 110 -10.75 -12.21 9.12
CA GLY A 110 -9.33 -11.95 8.86
C GLY A 110 -8.58 -13.15 8.31
N CYS A 111 -7.56 -12.91 7.48
CA CYS A 111 -6.57 -13.89 7.04
C CYS A 111 -5.17 -13.30 7.07
N CYS A 112 -4.14 -14.14 7.11
CA CYS A 112 -2.74 -13.72 7.16
C CYS A 112 -1.88 -14.63 6.28
N GLY A 113 -0.85 -14.06 5.67
CA GLY A 113 0.19 -14.81 4.97
C GLY A 113 1.43 -15.02 5.85
N GLU A 114 2.32 -15.91 5.43
CA GLU A 114 3.61 -16.09 6.09
C GLU A 114 4.64 -15.09 5.55
N ILE A 115 5.45 -14.52 6.45
CA ILE A 115 6.57 -13.63 6.10
C ILE A 115 7.87 -14.36 6.38
N HIS A 116 8.74 -14.45 5.37
CA HIS A 116 10.07 -15.01 5.50
C HIS A 116 11.13 -14.00 5.03
N ALA A 117 12.26 -13.94 5.74
CA ALA A 117 13.39 -13.11 5.34
C ALA A 117 14.09 -13.76 4.14
N MET A 118 14.36 -12.99 3.08
CA MET A 118 15.14 -13.49 1.94
C MET A 118 16.63 -13.59 2.33
N ILE A 119 17.00 -14.67 3.05
CA ILE A 119 18.37 -14.89 3.51
C ILE A 119 19.15 -15.65 2.43
N GLN A 120 20.14 -15.00 1.81
CA GLN A 120 21.12 -15.67 0.96
C GLN A 120 22.25 -16.27 1.81
N GLY A 121 21.98 -17.39 2.47
CA GLY A 121 22.99 -18.18 3.18
C GLY A 121 23.78 -17.42 4.26
N GLY A 122 23.15 -16.47 4.95
CA GLY A 122 23.77 -15.75 6.07
C GLY A 122 24.91 -14.79 5.70
N LYS A 123 25.14 -14.47 4.41
CA LYS A 123 26.24 -13.56 4.01
C LYS A 123 26.21 -12.19 4.70
N LYS A 124 25.02 -11.69 5.06
CA LYS A 124 24.85 -10.43 5.81
C LYS A 124 25.09 -10.54 7.31
N LEU A 125 25.15 -11.76 7.87
CA LEU A 125 25.53 -11.99 9.28
C LEU A 125 27.01 -11.67 9.55
N LEU A 126 27.83 -11.60 8.51
CA LEU A 126 29.23 -11.13 8.62
C LEU A 126 29.33 -9.61 8.80
N ASN A 127 28.26 -8.86 8.57
CA ASN A 127 28.23 -7.44 8.84
C ASN A 127 27.73 -7.20 10.28
N PRO A 128 28.59 -6.76 11.22
CA PRO A 128 28.22 -6.60 12.62
C PRO A 128 27.13 -5.53 12.86
N LEU A 129 26.85 -4.67 11.88
CA LEU A 129 25.74 -3.70 11.95
C LEU A 129 24.38 -4.29 11.53
N VAL A 130 24.39 -5.43 10.83
CA VAL A 130 23.18 -6.13 10.34
C VAL A 130 22.88 -7.38 11.18
N ALA A 131 23.88 -7.91 11.88
CA ALA A 131 23.78 -9.11 12.71
C ALA A 131 23.43 -8.82 14.19
N ALA A 132 23.48 -7.56 14.63
CA ALA A 132 23.16 -7.13 15.99
C ALA A 132 21.71 -6.65 16.13
#